data_AF-A0A663EMQ1-F1
#
_entry.id   AF-A0A663EMQ1-F1
#
_cell.length_a   1.000
_cell.length_b   1.000
_cell.length_c   1.000
_cell.angle_alpha   90.00
_cell.angle_beta   90.00
_cell.angle_gamma   90.00
#
_symmetry.space_group_name_H-M   'P 1'
#
loop_
_entity.id
_entity.type
_entity.pdbx_description
1 polymer ?
#
loop_
_entity_poly.entity_id
_entity_poly.type
_entity_poly.pdbx_seq_one_letter_code
_entity_poly.pdbx_strand_id
1 'polypeptide(L)'
;MKTSIVFLLCITVFPGFSQGRVVGEDETGFAECNVFFPGQVPPEGFTEPFHVKICQQYNKEPRFATLYSTKDKIPLYSAFKYTKPAQNKEENWLVEPQIDDPENDLHEMVHEADIVGTVANLGANQALTSDYVGSGYERGLLNPSLLNEEDFQMATYTLTNAVPLSPSLSKSWHRDIGRVVEQALVPHCSKKDHLYLLAGAIPSSVRVKGKVSVPETLWLAACCDAPEGWSLGLVKKMNDEISLVDLTVGELEKQLLAGVHLFKGKCGEDNKSQEKTEAILQAVSQIRSGEQVGTSDNQEAKDGGLVRRVAGIIATPFIKLLELLIYVFVELVKFVFYFLWLVIKRVGGAVLDGLYSLWNGVVSYLKAISMVLISIPYDVGRVIINIVLGFLQIVQDVASLTYRILRIPVGFVLHLAAFPYQSICAIPSVLKDMATGIGGTFSLVIDATATLLHGFYYLACHIVKRFVPKGSSDD
;
A
#
# COMPACT_ATOMS: atom_id res chain seq x y z
N MET A 1 -45.84 -21.00 15.18
CA MET A 1 -44.91 -21.18 14.05
C MET A 1 -44.26 -19.83 13.76
N LYS A 2 -42.92 -19.80 13.83
CA LYS A 2 -41.95 -19.03 13.01
C LYS A 2 -42.21 -17.53 12.79
N THR A 3 -41.28 -16.58 12.98
CA THR A 3 -39.85 -16.56 13.38
C THR A 3 -39.51 -15.07 13.50
N SER A 4 -38.97 -14.62 14.63
CA SER A 4 -38.32 -13.29 14.73
C SER A 4 -36.97 -13.37 14.02
N ILE A 5 -36.77 -12.57 12.99
CA ILE A 5 -35.46 -12.34 12.37
C ILE A 5 -34.86 -11.12 13.06
N VAL A 6 -33.99 -11.38 14.04
CA VAL A 6 -33.07 -10.39 14.58
C VAL A 6 -31.91 -10.29 13.59
N PHE A 7 -31.80 -9.18 12.87
CA PHE A 7 -30.61 -8.85 12.11
C PHE A 7 -29.52 -8.42 13.09
N LEU A 8 -28.68 -9.37 13.49
CA LEU A 8 -27.39 -9.10 14.12
C LEU A 8 -26.47 -8.51 13.04
N LEU A 9 -26.36 -7.20 13.03
CA LEU A 9 -25.38 -6.47 12.24
C LEU A 9 -24.04 -6.57 12.99
N CYS A 10 -23.40 -7.75 12.89
CA CYS A 10 -21.98 -7.88 13.20
C CYS A 10 -21.20 -7.14 12.12
N ILE A 11 -20.92 -5.87 12.37
CA ILE A 11 -19.85 -5.15 11.66
C ILE A 11 -18.55 -5.81 12.14
N THR A 12 -18.12 -6.87 11.46
CA THR A 12 -16.72 -7.24 11.45
C THR A 12 -16.00 -6.12 10.73
N VAL A 13 -15.49 -5.15 11.49
CA VAL A 13 -14.42 -4.29 11.02
C VAL A 13 -13.25 -5.23 10.76
N PHE A 14 -13.07 -5.65 9.51
CA PHE A 14 -11.77 -6.03 9.02
C PHE A 14 -11.03 -4.72 8.77
N PRO A 15 -10.03 -4.32 9.57
CA PRO A 15 -9.03 -3.39 9.09
C PRO A 15 -8.13 -4.22 8.17
N GLY A 16 -8.62 -4.42 6.94
CA GLY A 16 -7.95 -5.21 5.92
C GLY A 16 -7.93 -4.47 4.59
N PHE A 17 -7.84 -3.14 4.65
CA PHE A 17 -7.30 -2.40 3.51
C PHE A 17 -5.79 -2.44 3.67
N SER A 18 -5.17 -3.49 3.13
CA SER A 18 -3.72 -3.52 2.87
C SER A 18 -3.44 -2.38 1.90
N GLN A 19 -2.97 -1.26 2.44
CA GLN A 19 -2.44 -0.11 1.70
C GLN A 19 -1.00 0.02 2.19
N GLY A 20 -0.10 -0.85 1.72
CA GLY A 20 1.30 -0.80 2.15
C GLY A 20 2.14 0.00 1.17
N ARG A 21 2.74 1.04 1.72
CA ARG A 21 3.29 2.24 1.09
C ARG A 21 4.59 2.58 1.84
N VAL A 22 5.12 3.80 1.70
CA VAL A 22 6.05 4.32 2.71
C VAL A 22 5.34 4.25 4.07
N VAL A 23 5.96 3.50 4.98
CA VAL A 23 5.34 3.10 6.25
C VAL A 23 5.25 4.33 7.14
N GLY A 24 4.06 4.59 7.68
CA GLY A 24 3.81 5.71 8.58
C GLY A 24 4.58 5.58 9.90
N GLU A 25 4.84 6.69 10.58
CA GLU A 25 5.53 6.69 11.88
C GLU A 25 4.73 5.97 12.97
N ASP A 26 3.40 5.93 12.83
CA ASP A 26 2.46 5.29 13.74
C ASP A 26 2.36 3.77 13.53
N GLU A 27 2.88 3.26 12.42
CA GLU A 27 2.82 1.84 12.07
C GLU A 27 3.98 1.05 12.66
N THR A 28 3.68 -0.17 13.11
CA THR A 28 4.67 -1.03 13.75
C THR A 28 5.64 -1.62 12.72
N GLY A 29 6.94 -1.37 12.92
CA GLY A 29 7.99 -1.93 12.07
C GLY A 29 7.87 -1.51 10.61
N PHE A 30 7.63 -2.48 9.72
CA PHE A 30 7.42 -2.35 8.28
C PHE A 30 6.01 -2.77 7.85
N ALA A 31 5.01 -2.62 8.73
CA ALA A 31 3.61 -2.98 8.47
C ALA A 31 3.46 -4.44 7.96
N GLU A 32 2.88 -4.66 6.79
CA GLU A 32 2.67 -5.99 6.21
C GLU A 32 3.99 -6.71 5.89
N CYS A 33 5.05 -5.96 5.63
CA CYS A 33 6.38 -6.50 5.35
C CYS A 33 7.13 -6.96 6.61
N ASN A 34 6.52 -6.88 7.80
CA ASN A 34 7.09 -7.47 9.02
C ASN A 34 7.35 -8.98 8.89
N VAL A 35 6.62 -9.68 8.01
CA VAL A 35 6.79 -11.11 7.72
C VAL A 35 8.19 -11.50 7.21
N PHE A 36 8.97 -10.53 6.71
CA PHE A 36 10.35 -10.74 6.23
C PHE A 36 11.40 -10.66 7.33
N PHE A 37 11.00 -10.52 8.59
CA PHE A 37 11.90 -10.49 9.73
C PHE A 37 11.64 -11.65 10.69
N PRO A 38 12.69 -12.21 11.34
CA PRO A 38 12.51 -13.25 12.35
C PRO A 38 11.68 -12.71 13.51
N GLY A 39 10.69 -13.49 13.94
CA GLY A 39 9.72 -13.05 14.95
C GLY A 39 8.88 -11.82 14.56
N GLN A 40 8.90 -11.41 13.29
CA GLN A 40 8.26 -10.17 12.80
C GLN A 40 8.79 -8.89 13.45
N VAL A 41 10.06 -8.88 13.87
CA VAL A 41 10.71 -7.72 14.50
C VAL A 41 11.86 -7.23 13.62
N PRO A 42 11.79 -5.99 13.08
CA PRO A 42 12.87 -5.45 12.25
C PRO A 42 14.12 -5.06 13.06
N PRO A 43 15.26 -4.84 12.38
CA PRO A 43 16.48 -4.30 12.97
C PRO A 43 16.25 -2.99 13.75
N GLU A 44 17.02 -2.82 14.82
CA GLU A 44 17.05 -1.60 15.64
C GLU A 44 18.33 -0.80 15.41
N GLY A 45 18.35 0.46 15.86
CA GLY A 45 19.51 1.36 15.80
C GLY A 45 19.51 2.33 14.62
N PHE A 46 18.70 2.09 13.59
CA PHE A 46 18.57 3.00 12.45
C PHE A 46 17.48 4.07 12.70
N THR A 47 17.86 5.20 13.30
CA THR A 47 16.90 6.20 13.82
C THR A 47 17.01 7.60 13.21
N GLU A 48 17.84 7.77 12.19
CA GLU A 48 17.98 9.08 11.54
C GLU A 48 16.68 9.52 10.84
N PRO A 49 16.36 10.82 10.84
CA PRO A 49 15.09 11.34 10.30
C PRO A 49 14.96 11.21 8.78
N PHE A 50 16.07 10.98 8.07
CA PHE A 50 16.09 10.71 6.63
C PHE A 50 16.06 9.21 6.30
N HIS A 51 15.86 8.35 7.30
CA HIS A 51 15.60 6.93 7.08
C HIS A 51 14.10 6.72 6.86
N VAL A 52 13.77 6.14 5.71
CA VAL A 52 12.40 5.83 5.31
C VAL A 52 12.23 4.32 5.29
N LYS A 53 11.17 3.84 5.94
CA LYS A 53 10.79 2.44 5.94
C LYS A 53 9.83 2.19 4.78
N ILE A 54 10.17 1.23 3.92
CA ILE A 54 9.40 0.90 2.72
C ILE A 54 8.96 -0.55 2.83
N CYS A 55 7.64 -0.78 2.77
CA CYS A 55 7.11 -2.11 2.46
C CYS A 55 6.98 -2.21 0.94
N GLN A 56 7.84 -3.02 0.31
CA GLN A 56 7.95 -3.10 -1.15
C GLN A 56 6.78 -3.93 -1.68
N GLN A 57 5.74 -3.25 -2.16
CA GLN A 57 4.54 -3.89 -2.68
C GLN A 57 4.55 -3.93 -4.21
N TYR A 58 4.20 -5.08 -4.77
CA TYR A 58 4.04 -5.27 -6.21
C TYR A 58 2.85 -6.18 -6.49
N ASN A 59 1.95 -5.74 -7.37
CA ASN A 59 0.63 -6.36 -7.58
C ASN A 59 -0.17 -6.44 -6.27
N LYS A 60 -0.09 -5.39 -5.44
CA LYS A 60 -0.79 -5.28 -4.13
C LYS A 60 -0.39 -6.32 -3.08
N GLU A 61 0.72 -7.03 -3.30
CA GLU A 61 1.24 -8.04 -2.38
C GLU A 61 2.63 -7.61 -1.87
N PRO A 62 2.92 -7.80 -0.57
CA PRO A 62 4.23 -7.47 0.01
C PRO A 62 5.31 -8.43 -0.50
N ARG A 63 6.42 -7.89 -1.00
CA ARG A 63 7.51 -8.68 -1.61
C ARG A 63 8.78 -8.72 -0.79
N PHE A 64 9.16 -7.60 -0.20
CA PHE A 64 10.29 -7.50 0.73
C PHE A 64 10.20 -6.18 1.51
N ALA A 65 11.01 -6.01 2.54
CA ALA A 65 11.11 -4.74 3.26
C ALA A 65 12.42 -4.03 2.89
N THR A 66 12.41 -2.71 2.84
CA THR A 66 13.65 -1.92 2.62
C THR A 66 13.70 -0.73 3.55
N LEU A 67 14.79 -0.58 4.30
CA LEU A 67 15.13 0.67 4.95
C LEU A 67 15.98 1.51 4.00
N TYR A 68 15.52 2.71 3.67
CA TYR A 68 16.11 3.56 2.65
C TYR A 68 16.60 4.89 3.23
N SER A 69 17.79 5.35 2.84
CA SER A 69 18.30 6.68 3.21
C SER A 69 17.97 7.67 2.10
N THR A 70 17.09 8.65 2.33
CA THR A 70 16.79 9.70 1.34
C THR A 70 17.94 10.69 1.16
N LYS A 71 18.79 10.81 2.19
CA LYS A 71 20.04 11.58 2.15
C LYS A 71 21.07 10.98 1.22
N ASP A 72 21.25 9.66 1.27
CA ASP A 72 22.27 8.95 0.48
C ASP A 72 21.71 8.33 -0.80
N LYS A 73 20.37 8.32 -0.93
CA LYS A 73 19.59 7.78 -2.05
C LYS A 73 19.91 6.31 -2.34
N ILE A 74 20.16 5.55 -1.30
CA ILE A 74 20.41 4.12 -1.36
C ILE A 74 19.70 3.38 -0.21
N PRO A 75 19.36 2.10 -0.40
CA PRO A 75 18.97 1.25 0.72
C PRO A 75 20.13 1.05 1.70
N LEU A 76 19.83 1.17 2.99
CA LEU A 76 20.72 0.74 4.06
C LEU A 76 20.64 -0.79 4.22
N TYR A 77 19.43 -1.33 4.10
CA TYR A 77 19.21 -2.77 3.94
C TYR A 77 17.88 -3.09 3.26
N SER A 78 17.82 -4.28 2.65
CA SER A 78 16.61 -4.97 2.21
C SER A 78 16.47 -6.30 2.94
N ALA A 79 15.28 -6.57 3.48
CA ALA A 79 14.93 -7.80 4.19
C ALA A 79 14.01 -8.67 3.34
N PHE A 80 14.39 -9.92 3.11
CA PHE A 80 13.69 -10.83 2.20
C PHE A 80 13.86 -12.29 2.63
N LYS A 81 13.07 -13.16 2.00
CA LYS A 81 13.19 -14.62 2.13
C LYS A 81 13.58 -15.21 0.78
N TYR A 82 14.26 -16.36 0.83
CA TYR A 82 14.52 -17.14 -0.37
C TYR A 82 13.25 -17.89 -0.79
N THR A 83 12.79 -17.69 -2.02
CA THR A 83 11.66 -18.46 -2.57
C THR A 83 12.16 -19.55 -3.49
N LYS A 84 12.73 -19.19 -4.66
CA LYS A 84 13.36 -20.11 -5.61
C LYS A 84 14.08 -19.32 -6.72
N PRO A 85 15.14 -19.85 -7.35
CA PRO A 85 15.76 -19.22 -8.50
C PRO A 85 14.86 -19.25 -9.73
N ALA A 86 14.61 -18.07 -10.29
CA ALA A 86 13.94 -17.89 -11.58
C ALA A 86 14.93 -17.65 -12.72
N GLN A 87 14.47 -17.89 -13.95
CA GLN A 87 15.19 -17.43 -15.13
C GLN A 87 15.16 -15.90 -15.20
N ASN A 88 16.23 -15.29 -15.69
CA ASN A 88 16.30 -13.84 -15.84
C ASN A 88 15.17 -13.33 -16.73
N LYS A 89 14.33 -12.46 -16.15
CA LYS A 89 13.35 -11.64 -16.87
C LYS A 89 13.95 -10.28 -17.23
N GLU A 90 13.26 -9.58 -18.12
CA GLU A 90 13.62 -8.25 -18.58
C GLU A 90 13.64 -7.24 -17.43
N GLU A 91 14.69 -6.40 -17.39
CA GLU A 91 14.92 -5.41 -16.35
C GLU A 91 14.05 -4.16 -16.58
N ASN A 92 12.85 -4.16 -16.02
CA ASN A 92 12.00 -2.96 -16.00
C ASN A 92 12.09 -2.28 -14.64
N TRP A 93 12.78 -1.14 -14.60
CA TRP A 93 13.08 -0.45 -13.35
C TRP A 93 11.87 0.28 -12.77
N LEU A 94 11.66 0.07 -11.47
CA LEU A 94 10.57 0.59 -10.66
C LEU A 94 11.10 1.64 -9.68
N VAL A 95 10.18 2.47 -9.19
CA VAL A 95 10.42 3.51 -8.17
C VAL A 95 9.24 3.54 -7.19
N GLU A 96 9.43 4.23 -6.06
CA GLU A 96 8.42 4.41 -5.01
C GLU A 96 7.93 5.87 -5.02
N PRO A 97 6.85 6.21 -5.74
CA PRO A 97 6.36 7.59 -5.90
C PRO A 97 6.18 8.35 -4.60
N GLN A 98 5.68 7.65 -3.58
CA GLN A 98 5.33 8.18 -2.26
C GLN A 98 6.53 8.64 -1.44
N ILE A 99 7.77 8.34 -1.87
CA ILE A 99 8.99 8.88 -1.26
C ILE A 99 9.23 10.33 -1.70
N ASP A 100 8.92 10.65 -2.95
CA ASP A 100 9.14 11.99 -3.51
C ASP A 100 7.92 12.89 -3.34
N ASP A 101 6.72 12.30 -3.38
CA ASP A 101 5.43 13.01 -3.28
C ASP A 101 4.48 12.27 -2.31
N PRO A 102 4.53 12.53 -1.00
CA PRO A 102 3.68 11.82 -0.04
C PRO A 102 2.16 11.99 -0.27
N GLU A 103 1.74 13.01 -1.02
CA GLU A 103 0.33 13.33 -1.27
C GLU A 103 -0.22 12.67 -2.55
N ASN A 104 0.59 11.87 -3.24
CA ASN A 104 0.18 11.22 -4.47
C ASN A 104 -0.73 9.98 -4.22
N ASP A 105 -1.57 9.62 -5.18
CA ASP A 105 -2.54 8.52 -5.06
C ASP A 105 -1.95 7.11 -5.29
N LEU A 106 -0.66 6.97 -5.57
CA LEU A 106 0.04 5.70 -5.81
C LEU A 106 0.57 5.14 -4.49
N HIS A 107 0.21 3.88 -4.24
CA HIS A 107 0.49 3.19 -2.98
C HIS A 107 1.34 1.93 -3.18
N GLU A 108 1.92 1.72 -4.36
CA GLU A 108 2.83 0.61 -4.65
C GLU A 108 3.91 1.06 -5.62
N MET A 109 4.95 0.23 -5.81
CA MET A 109 6.02 0.55 -6.75
C MET A 109 5.51 0.59 -8.19
N VAL A 110 6.00 1.54 -8.99
CA VAL A 110 5.56 1.76 -10.37
C VAL A 110 6.74 1.96 -11.31
N HIS A 111 6.52 1.78 -12.60
CA HIS A 111 7.56 2.05 -13.60
C HIS A 111 7.89 3.55 -13.62
N GLU A 112 9.18 3.87 -13.57
CA GLU A 112 9.66 5.26 -13.60
C GLU A 112 9.11 6.03 -14.80
N ALA A 113 9.02 5.38 -15.96
CA ALA A 113 8.53 5.97 -17.20
C ALA A 113 7.04 6.39 -17.15
N ASP A 114 6.23 5.73 -16.32
CA ASP A 114 4.77 5.95 -16.29
C ASP A 114 4.38 7.17 -15.44
N ILE A 115 5.30 7.66 -14.60
CA ILE A 115 5.03 8.74 -13.64
C ILE A 115 5.78 10.03 -13.93
N VAL A 116 6.60 10.07 -14.99
CA VAL A 116 7.34 11.27 -15.38
C VAL A 116 6.36 12.41 -15.67
N GLY A 117 6.45 13.48 -14.88
CA GLY A 117 5.59 14.66 -15.02
C GLY A 117 4.25 14.59 -14.26
N THR A 118 3.92 13.44 -13.67
CA THR A 118 2.71 13.26 -12.84
C THR A 118 3.04 13.39 -11.36
N VAL A 119 4.15 12.79 -10.92
CA VAL A 119 4.61 12.82 -9.52
C VAL A 119 5.43 14.09 -9.26
N ALA A 120 5.08 14.85 -8.23
CA ALA A 120 5.83 16.05 -7.87
C ALA A 120 7.22 15.69 -7.33
N ASN A 121 8.22 16.53 -7.61
CA ASN A 121 9.58 16.37 -7.07
C ASN A 121 10.25 15.01 -7.34
N LEU A 122 9.83 14.28 -8.39
CA LEU A 122 10.39 12.97 -8.73
C LEU A 122 11.93 12.99 -8.76
N GLY A 123 12.55 12.11 -7.97
CA GLY A 123 14.00 12.00 -7.79
C GLY A 123 14.59 12.97 -6.76
N ALA A 124 13.79 13.70 -5.99
CA ALA A 124 14.27 14.56 -4.91
C ALA A 124 14.83 13.74 -3.75
N ASN A 125 14.10 12.71 -3.33
CA ASN A 125 14.38 11.88 -2.16
C ASN A 125 14.83 10.46 -2.53
N GLN A 126 14.59 10.00 -3.76
CA GLN A 126 15.13 8.73 -4.26
C GLN A 126 16.05 8.89 -5.47
N ALA A 127 16.75 7.82 -5.83
CA ALA A 127 17.53 7.75 -7.07
C ALA A 127 16.62 7.48 -8.27
N LEU A 128 17.00 7.99 -9.45
CA LEU A 128 16.34 7.72 -10.73
C LEU A 128 17.26 6.96 -11.69
N THR A 129 16.70 6.32 -12.72
CA THR A 129 17.49 5.63 -13.75
C THR A 129 18.49 6.58 -14.40
N SER A 130 18.07 7.83 -14.64
CA SER A 130 18.91 8.88 -15.19
C SER A 130 20.15 9.21 -14.35
N ASP A 131 20.15 8.94 -13.04
CA ASP A 131 21.32 9.17 -12.17
C ASP A 131 22.45 8.17 -12.47
N TYR A 132 22.12 6.96 -12.91
CA TYR A 132 23.08 5.90 -13.25
C TYR A 132 23.57 5.97 -14.71
N VAL A 133 22.75 6.45 -15.64
CA VAL A 133 23.09 6.50 -17.07
C VAL A 133 24.39 7.28 -17.31
N GLY A 134 25.37 6.65 -17.96
CA GLY A 134 26.66 7.27 -18.28
C GLY A 134 27.58 7.50 -17.08
N SER A 135 27.26 6.98 -15.90
CA SER A 135 28.08 7.15 -14.69
C SER A 135 29.26 6.18 -14.58
N GLY A 136 29.22 5.07 -15.32
CA GLY A 136 30.14 3.94 -15.13
C GLY A 136 29.75 2.97 -14.00
N TYR A 137 28.66 3.26 -13.27
CA TYR A 137 28.09 2.39 -12.25
C TYR A 137 26.82 1.70 -12.75
N GLU A 138 26.64 0.45 -12.32
CA GLU A 138 25.43 -0.33 -12.45
C GLU A 138 24.52 -0.15 -11.22
N ARG A 139 23.26 -0.52 -11.39
CA ARG A 139 22.26 -0.58 -10.32
C ARG A 139 22.34 -1.95 -9.65
N GLY A 140 23.28 -2.08 -8.72
CA GLY A 140 23.51 -3.32 -7.98
C GLY A 140 22.40 -3.62 -6.99
N LEU A 141 21.63 -4.68 -7.22
CA LEU A 141 20.55 -5.08 -6.31
C LEU A 141 21.08 -5.64 -4.98
N LEU A 142 20.50 -5.21 -3.86
CA LEU A 142 20.76 -5.79 -2.54
C LEU A 142 19.99 -7.10 -2.35
N ASN A 143 18.68 -7.11 -2.60
CA ASN A 143 17.90 -8.34 -2.79
C ASN A 143 18.05 -8.79 -4.26
N PRO A 144 18.88 -9.81 -4.57
CA PRO A 144 19.13 -10.22 -5.95
C PRO A 144 17.90 -10.89 -6.57
N SER A 145 17.59 -10.53 -7.81
CA SER A 145 16.46 -11.08 -8.56
C SER A 145 16.52 -12.61 -8.69
N LEU A 146 17.73 -13.18 -8.80
CA LEU A 146 17.98 -14.62 -8.90
C LEU A 146 17.57 -15.43 -7.66
N LEU A 147 17.30 -14.80 -6.51
CA LEU A 147 16.83 -15.50 -5.30
C LEU A 147 15.29 -15.54 -5.19
N ASN A 148 14.60 -14.96 -6.16
CA ASN A 148 13.17 -14.70 -6.12
C ASN A 148 12.49 -15.25 -7.38
N GLU A 149 11.27 -15.76 -7.22
CA GLU A 149 10.47 -16.32 -8.31
C GLU A 149 9.43 -15.33 -8.88
N GLU A 150 8.99 -15.60 -10.10
CA GLU A 150 7.83 -14.97 -10.75
C GLU A 150 7.76 -13.44 -10.69
N ASP A 151 6.87 -12.89 -9.87
CA ASP A 151 6.57 -11.46 -9.72
C ASP A 151 7.41 -10.81 -8.59
N PHE A 152 7.83 -11.58 -7.57
CA PHE A 152 8.85 -11.14 -6.62
C PHE A 152 10.15 -10.74 -7.34
N GLN A 153 10.53 -11.52 -8.37
CA GLN A 153 11.69 -11.19 -9.20
C GLN A 153 11.56 -9.79 -9.83
N MET A 154 10.38 -9.45 -10.36
CA MET A 154 10.14 -8.13 -10.96
C MET A 154 10.23 -7.02 -9.93
N ALA A 155 9.66 -7.24 -8.74
CA ALA A 155 9.70 -6.28 -7.64
C ALA A 155 11.12 -5.95 -7.17
N THR A 156 12.08 -6.87 -7.34
CA THR A 156 13.48 -6.59 -6.97
C THR A 156 14.14 -5.51 -7.81
N TYR A 157 13.66 -5.26 -9.04
CA TYR A 157 14.17 -4.22 -9.94
C TYR A 157 13.60 -2.83 -9.61
N THR A 158 13.62 -2.46 -8.34
CA THR A 158 13.28 -1.11 -7.86
C THR A 158 14.53 -0.35 -7.45
N LEU A 159 14.59 0.95 -7.73
CA LEU A 159 15.75 1.78 -7.40
C LEU A 159 15.95 1.93 -5.89
N THR A 160 14.89 1.73 -5.11
CA THR A 160 14.99 1.67 -3.65
C THR A 160 15.68 0.40 -3.15
N ASN A 161 15.85 -0.63 -3.98
CA ASN A 161 16.62 -1.85 -3.69
C ASN A 161 18.03 -1.85 -4.33
N ALA A 162 18.45 -0.76 -4.97
CA ALA A 162 19.67 -0.69 -5.75
C ALA A 162 20.73 0.26 -5.16
N VAL A 163 21.99 -0.13 -5.29
CA VAL A 163 23.17 0.67 -4.94
C VAL A 163 24.11 0.82 -6.14
N PRO A 164 24.88 1.91 -6.28
CA PRO A 164 25.90 2.02 -7.32
C PRO A 164 27.05 1.05 -7.14
N LEU A 165 27.21 0.10 -8.06
CA LEU A 165 28.35 -0.84 -8.09
C LEU A 165 29.10 -0.74 -9.42
N SER A 166 30.41 -0.96 -9.41
CA SER A 166 31.14 -1.19 -10.66
C SER A 166 30.61 -2.47 -11.33
N PRO A 167 30.69 -2.60 -12.67
CA PRO A 167 30.23 -3.81 -13.36
C PRO A 167 30.87 -5.11 -12.85
N SER A 168 32.17 -5.07 -12.51
CA SER A 168 32.90 -6.21 -11.92
C SER A 168 32.33 -6.59 -10.56
N LEU A 169 32.12 -5.61 -9.70
CA LEU A 169 31.67 -5.83 -8.34
C LEU A 169 30.20 -6.23 -8.27
N SER A 170 29.34 -5.61 -9.08
CA SER A 170 27.94 -6.00 -9.27
C SER A 170 27.83 -7.50 -9.60
N LYS A 171 28.54 -7.93 -10.65
CA LYS A 171 28.59 -9.33 -11.07
C LYS A 171 29.14 -10.26 -9.98
N SER A 172 30.21 -9.86 -9.28
CA SER A 172 30.77 -10.67 -8.21
C SER A 172 29.80 -10.79 -7.04
N TRP A 173 29.21 -9.68 -6.59
CA TRP A 173 28.26 -9.63 -5.49
C TRP A 173 27.07 -10.56 -5.73
N HIS A 174 26.38 -10.43 -6.87
CA HIS A 174 25.21 -11.27 -7.17
C HIS A 174 25.59 -12.75 -7.31
N ARG A 175 26.75 -13.06 -7.91
CA ARG A 175 27.25 -14.45 -7.99
C ARG A 175 27.53 -15.03 -6.61
N ASP A 176 28.27 -14.30 -5.78
CA ASP A 176 28.75 -14.79 -4.49
C ASP A 176 27.55 -14.98 -3.53
N ILE A 177 26.64 -14.00 -3.46
CA ILE A 177 25.43 -14.09 -2.63
C ILE A 177 24.49 -15.18 -3.14
N GLY A 178 24.30 -15.29 -4.46
CA GLY A 178 23.51 -16.37 -5.06
C GLY A 178 24.01 -17.75 -4.62
N ARG A 179 25.31 -18.01 -4.80
CA ARG A 179 25.93 -19.29 -4.40
C ARG A 179 25.85 -19.53 -2.90
N VAL A 180 26.16 -18.52 -2.08
CA VAL A 180 26.15 -18.68 -0.63
C VAL A 180 24.74 -19.02 -0.14
N VAL A 181 23.72 -18.28 -0.60
CA VAL A 181 22.33 -18.56 -0.20
C VAL A 181 21.91 -19.97 -0.64
N GLU A 182 22.13 -20.33 -1.90
CA GLU A 182 21.66 -21.61 -2.44
C GLU A 182 22.44 -22.83 -1.93
N GLN A 183 23.76 -22.72 -1.79
CA GLN A 183 24.65 -23.86 -1.55
C GLN A 183 25.09 -23.98 -0.09
N ALA A 184 25.10 -22.88 0.68
CA ALA A 184 25.54 -22.88 2.08
C ALA A 184 24.41 -22.58 3.07
N LEU A 185 23.49 -21.66 2.77
CA LEU A 185 22.46 -21.25 3.75
C LEU A 185 21.21 -22.14 3.69
N VAL A 186 20.62 -22.30 2.51
CA VAL A 186 19.39 -23.08 2.31
C VAL A 186 19.53 -24.54 2.77
N PRO A 187 20.61 -25.28 2.47
CA PRO A 187 20.74 -26.68 2.89
C PRO A 187 20.84 -26.85 4.41
N HIS A 188 21.33 -25.83 5.11
CA HIS A 188 21.56 -25.87 6.55
C HIS A 188 20.42 -25.26 7.38
N CYS A 189 19.35 -24.75 6.74
CA CYS A 189 18.15 -24.32 7.43
C CYS A 189 17.01 -25.33 7.24
N SER A 190 16.63 -26.01 8.33
CA SER A 190 15.67 -27.12 8.30
C SER A 190 14.31 -26.78 7.68
N LYS A 191 13.90 -25.50 7.73
CA LYS A 191 12.71 -24.97 7.05
C LYS A 191 13.09 -23.72 6.27
N LYS A 192 12.91 -23.74 4.96
CA LYS A 192 13.24 -22.61 4.08
C LYS A 192 12.50 -21.33 4.46
N ASP A 193 11.24 -21.43 4.84
CA ASP A 193 10.41 -20.26 5.25
C ASP A 193 10.88 -19.59 6.54
N HIS A 194 11.80 -20.23 7.27
CA HIS A 194 12.43 -19.71 8.48
C HIS A 194 13.83 -19.15 8.22
N LEU A 195 14.30 -19.13 6.97
CA LEU A 195 15.53 -18.46 6.57
C LEU A 195 15.22 -17.00 6.21
N TYR A 196 15.71 -16.09 7.05
CA TYR A 196 15.57 -14.65 6.91
C TYR A 196 16.90 -14.06 6.45
N LEU A 197 16.86 -13.18 5.44
CA LEU A 197 18.02 -12.56 4.84
C LEU A 197 17.90 -11.04 4.91
N LEU A 198 18.97 -10.38 5.36
CA LEU A 198 19.16 -8.93 5.34
C LEU A 198 20.39 -8.64 4.49
N ALA A 199 20.21 -8.03 3.32
CA ALA A 199 21.34 -7.53 2.51
C ALA A 199 21.39 -6.02 2.63
N GLY A 200 22.57 -5.45 2.86
CA GLY A 200 22.72 -4.03 3.14
C GLY A 200 23.99 -3.41 2.60
N ALA A 201 24.05 -2.09 2.72
CA ALA A 201 25.14 -1.27 2.23
C ALA A 201 25.46 -0.15 3.23
N ILE A 202 26.76 0.10 3.43
CA ILE A 202 27.24 1.25 4.20
C ILE A 202 27.56 2.37 3.22
N PRO A 203 26.87 3.53 3.29
CA PRO A 203 27.14 4.66 2.39
C PRO A 203 28.55 5.21 2.61
N SER A 204 29.12 5.82 1.56
CA SER A 204 30.41 6.50 1.63
C SER A 204 30.26 7.99 1.29
N SER A 205 31.37 8.72 1.31
CA SER A 205 31.38 10.12 0.85
C SER A 205 31.35 10.27 -0.68
N VAL A 206 31.61 9.19 -1.43
CA VAL A 206 31.64 9.21 -2.89
C VAL A 206 30.22 9.16 -3.43
N ARG A 207 29.86 10.07 -4.35
CA ARG A 207 28.52 10.12 -4.94
C ARG A 207 28.53 10.09 -6.47
N VAL A 208 27.69 9.24 -7.04
CA VAL A 208 27.36 9.24 -8.47
C VAL A 208 26.60 10.51 -8.80
N LYS A 209 27.15 11.30 -9.73
CA LYS A 209 26.60 12.60 -10.17
C LYS A 209 26.28 13.55 -9.01
N GLY A 210 27.00 13.44 -7.89
CA GLY A 210 26.75 14.24 -6.68
C GLY A 210 25.45 13.92 -5.95
N LYS A 211 24.70 12.88 -6.36
CA LYS A 211 23.36 12.55 -5.85
C LYS A 211 23.31 11.24 -5.08
N VAL A 212 23.74 10.14 -5.69
CA VAL A 212 23.56 8.79 -5.14
C VAL A 212 24.85 8.31 -4.51
N SER A 213 24.84 7.93 -3.23
CA SER A 213 26.03 7.43 -2.54
C SER A 213 26.51 6.12 -3.14
N VAL A 214 27.80 6.04 -3.48
CA VAL A 214 28.49 4.77 -3.73
C VAL A 214 28.76 4.14 -2.36
N PRO A 215 28.38 2.88 -2.12
CA PRO A 215 28.68 2.24 -0.85
C PRO A 215 30.18 2.03 -0.68
N GLU A 216 30.68 1.95 0.55
CA GLU A 216 32.06 1.51 0.86
C GLU A 216 32.13 0.03 1.21
N THR A 217 31.02 -0.52 1.70
CA THR A 217 30.90 -1.90 2.17
C THR A 217 29.50 -2.43 1.84
N LEU A 218 29.44 -3.66 1.34
CA LEU A 218 28.23 -4.46 1.22
C LEU A 218 28.24 -5.55 2.28
N TRP A 219 27.06 -5.95 2.76
CA TRP A 219 26.94 -6.99 3.77
C TRP A 219 25.67 -7.82 3.60
N LEU A 220 25.72 -9.05 4.09
CA LEU A 220 24.58 -9.95 4.22
C LEU A 220 24.53 -10.49 5.64
N ALA A 221 23.40 -10.36 6.33
CA ALA A 221 23.11 -11.10 7.55
C ALA A 221 22.03 -12.14 7.27
N ALA A 222 22.25 -13.36 7.72
CA ALA A 222 21.31 -14.47 7.57
C ALA A 222 20.94 -15.04 8.93
N CYS A 223 19.68 -15.43 9.09
CA CYS A 223 19.14 -16.03 10.30
C CYS A 223 18.23 -17.21 9.93
N CYS A 224 18.49 -18.38 10.49
CA CYS A 224 17.55 -19.50 10.45
C CYS A 224 16.82 -19.59 11.81
N ASP A 225 15.58 -19.10 11.87
CA ASP A 225 14.77 -19.08 13.10
C ASP A 225 14.08 -20.44 13.34
N ALA A 226 14.87 -21.46 13.65
CA ALA A 226 14.42 -22.83 13.90
C ALA A 226 14.91 -23.32 15.27
N PRO A 227 14.40 -24.46 15.80
CA PRO A 227 14.90 -25.02 17.06
C PRO A 227 16.42 -25.23 17.11
N GLU A 228 17.03 -25.60 15.98
CA GLU A 228 18.48 -25.68 15.78
C GLU A 228 18.95 -24.52 14.89
N GLY A 229 18.57 -23.30 15.29
CA GLY A 229 18.84 -22.09 14.56
C GLY A 229 20.32 -21.69 14.56
N TRP A 230 20.64 -20.80 13.63
CA TRP A 230 21.98 -20.24 13.45
C TRP A 230 21.85 -18.86 12.80
N SER A 231 22.92 -18.08 12.87
CA SER A 231 23.02 -16.83 12.15
C SER A 231 24.44 -16.62 11.61
N LEU A 232 24.56 -15.88 10.51
CA LEU A 232 25.82 -15.60 9.85
C LEU A 232 25.83 -14.15 9.35
N GLY A 233 26.97 -13.48 9.47
CA GLY A 233 27.26 -12.23 8.78
C GLY A 233 28.27 -12.46 7.66
N LEU A 234 28.12 -11.75 6.55
CA LEU A 234 29.08 -11.69 5.46
C LEU A 234 29.32 -10.24 5.09
N VAL A 235 30.55 -9.89 4.76
CA VAL A 235 30.97 -8.54 4.39
C VAL A 235 31.81 -8.58 3.12
N LYS A 236 31.57 -7.64 2.21
CA LYS A 236 32.37 -7.42 1.01
C LYS A 236 32.74 -5.95 0.93
N LYS A 237 34.04 -5.64 0.95
CA LYS A 237 34.54 -4.28 0.82
C LYS A 237 34.73 -3.92 -0.64
N MET A 238 34.47 -2.66 -1.00
CA MET A 238 34.53 -2.24 -2.41
C MET A 238 35.96 -2.19 -2.96
N ASN A 239 36.96 -1.99 -2.09
CA ASN A 239 38.38 -1.95 -2.47
C ASN A 239 39.02 -3.33 -2.61
N ASP A 240 38.31 -4.39 -2.23
CA ASP A 240 38.77 -5.77 -2.31
C ASP A 240 37.67 -6.63 -2.93
N GLU A 241 37.56 -6.54 -4.27
CA GLU A 241 36.51 -7.20 -5.05
C GLU A 241 36.50 -8.74 -4.87
N ILE A 242 37.60 -9.32 -4.37
CA ILE A 242 37.80 -10.76 -4.26
C ILE A 242 37.31 -11.30 -2.90
N SER A 243 37.44 -10.55 -1.81
CA SER A 243 37.15 -11.08 -0.47
C SER A 243 35.69 -10.84 -0.04
N LEU A 244 34.90 -11.91 -0.06
CA LEU A 244 33.75 -12.04 0.82
C LEU A 244 34.28 -12.57 2.15
N VAL A 245 34.03 -11.88 3.26
CA VAL A 245 34.50 -12.25 4.60
C VAL A 245 33.31 -12.67 5.46
N ASP A 246 33.45 -13.77 6.19
CA ASP A 246 32.45 -14.26 7.13
C ASP A 246 32.71 -13.69 8.50
N LEU A 247 31.64 -13.36 9.20
CA LEU A 247 31.62 -12.77 10.52
C LEU A 247 30.48 -13.38 11.32
N THR A 248 30.57 -13.31 12.63
CA THR A 248 29.38 -13.42 13.48
C THR A 248 28.47 -12.21 13.25
N VAL A 249 27.17 -12.36 13.53
CA VAL A 249 26.24 -11.22 13.43
C VAL A 249 26.64 -10.08 14.36
N GLY A 250 27.13 -10.38 15.57
CA GLY A 250 27.60 -9.35 16.50
C GLY A 250 28.86 -8.62 16.03
N GLU A 251 29.77 -9.27 15.28
CA GLU A 251 30.90 -8.60 14.64
C GLU A 251 30.46 -7.73 13.47
N LEU A 252 29.48 -8.16 12.70
CA LEU A 252 28.87 -7.36 11.65
C LEU A 252 28.18 -6.11 12.24
N GLU A 253 27.38 -6.27 13.29
CA GLU A 253 26.71 -5.16 13.99
C GLU A 253 27.70 -4.09 14.47
N LYS A 254 28.86 -4.49 15.01
CA LYS A 254 29.94 -3.58 15.40
C LYS A 254 30.54 -2.79 14.23
N GLN A 255 30.46 -3.30 13.00
CA GLN A 255 30.95 -2.62 11.80
C GLN A 255 29.92 -1.68 11.16
N LEU A 256 28.62 -1.85 11.43
CA LEU A 256 27.57 -1.03 10.84
C LEU A 256 27.49 0.35 11.51
N LEU A 257 26.90 0.41 12.70
CA LEU A 257 26.73 1.63 13.50
C LEU A 257 26.61 1.21 14.98
N ALA A 258 27.02 2.10 15.89
CA ALA A 258 26.83 1.87 17.32
C ALA A 258 25.34 1.75 17.66
N GLY A 259 24.97 0.68 18.38
CA GLY A 259 23.58 0.43 18.79
C GLY A 259 22.70 -0.25 17.74
N VAL A 260 23.26 -0.72 16.63
CA VAL A 260 22.53 -1.55 15.67
C VAL A 260 22.41 -2.98 16.18
N HIS A 261 21.18 -3.49 16.11
CA HIS A 261 20.86 -4.91 16.36
C HIS A 261 20.06 -5.44 15.18
N LEU A 262 20.64 -6.39 14.43
CA LEU A 262 20.09 -6.90 13.18
C LEU A 262 19.01 -7.95 13.41
N PHE A 263 19.18 -8.82 14.42
CA PHE A 263 18.24 -9.88 14.74
C PHE A 263 17.90 -9.88 16.24
N LYS A 264 16.64 -10.18 16.56
CA LYS A 264 16.19 -10.43 17.94
C LYS A 264 15.94 -11.91 18.19
N GLY A 265 15.83 -12.27 19.47
CA GLY A 265 15.51 -13.63 19.90
C GLY A 265 16.59 -14.64 19.54
N LYS A 266 16.20 -15.82 19.06
CA LYS A 266 17.10 -16.97 18.84
C LYS A 266 18.26 -16.70 17.87
N CYS A 267 18.11 -15.76 16.95
CA CYS A 267 19.17 -15.37 16.03
C CYS A 267 20.09 -14.27 16.59
N GLY A 268 19.67 -13.57 17.64
CA GLY A 268 20.47 -12.54 18.33
C GLY A 268 21.32 -13.10 19.49
N GLU A 269 20.99 -14.28 20.03
CA GLU A 269 21.71 -14.90 21.15
C GLU A 269 22.80 -15.89 20.68
N ASP A 270 23.84 -16.10 21.50
CA ASP A 270 24.98 -16.99 21.20
C ASP A 270 24.67 -18.50 21.32
N ASN A 271 23.45 -18.89 21.70
CA ASN A 271 22.99 -20.28 21.82
C ASN A 271 22.66 -20.91 20.45
N LYS A 272 23.62 -20.86 19.52
CA LYS A 272 23.47 -21.35 18.15
C LYS A 272 24.05 -22.75 17.98
N SER A 273 23.54 -23.50 17.01
CA SER A 273 24.14 -24.79 16.65
C SER A 273 25.55 -24.57 16.10
N GLN A 274 26.57 -24.85 16.92
CA GLN A 274 27.97 -24.67 16.56
C GLN A 274 28.35 -25.54 15.36
N GLU A 275 27.90 -26.80 15.34
CA GLU A 275 28.13 -27.75 14.24
C GLU A 275 27.57 -27.23 12.90
N LYS A 276 26.34 -26.71 12.87
CA LYS A 276 25.76 -26.15 11.63
C LYS A 276 26.50 -24.89 11.20
N THR A 277 26.87 -24.03 12.14
CA THR A 277 27.60 -22.80 11.85
C THR A 277 28.95 -23.14 11.22
N GLU A 278 29.71 -24.08 11.79
CA GLU A 278 30.98 -24.55 11.23
C GLU A 278 30.81 -25.16 9.82
N ALA A 279 29.77 -25.96 9.60
CA ALA A 279 29.47 -26.53 8.28
C ALA A 279 29.14 -25.45 7.23
N ILE A 280 28.37 -24.42 7.61
CA ILE A 280 28.07 -23.28 6.75
C ILE A 280 29.35 -22.51 6.41
N LEU A 281 30.19 -22.22 7.41
CA LEU A 281 31.47 -21.53 7.19
C LEU A 281 32.38 -22.33 6.26
N GLN A 282 32.42 -23.64 6.40
CA GLN A 282 33.14 -24.53 5.49
C GLN A 282 32.58 -24.45 4.06
N ALA A 283 31.26 -24.52 3.88
CA ALA A 283 30.63 -24.39 2.56
C ALA A 283 30.90 -23.01 1.93
N VAL A 284 30.83 -21.93 2.71
CA VAL A 284 31.18 -20.58 2.25
C VAL A 284 32.65 -20.50 1.84
N SER A 285 33.57 -21.15 2.58
CA SER A 285 34.99 -21.19 2.23
C SER A 285 35.25 -21.92 0.90
N GLN A 286 34.52 -23.01 0.62
CA GLN A 286 34.61 -23.75 -0.65
C GLN A 286 34.09 -22.93 -1.83
N ILE A 287 33.00 -22.19 -1.63
CA ILE A 287 32.45 -21.29 -2.67
C ILE A 287 33.46 -20.19 -3.03
N ARG A 288 34.25 -19.72 -2.06
CA ARG A 288 35.34 -18.75 -2.29
C ARG A 288 36.53 -19.36 -3.02
N SER A 289 36.92 -20.60 -2.69
CA SER A 289 38.07 -21.27 -3.31
C SER A 289 37.80 -21.74 -4.74
N GLY A 290 36.53 -21.80 -5.15
CA GLY A 290 36.15 -22.17 -6.53
C GLY A 290 36.19 -23.68 -6.79
N GLU A 291 36.28 -24.52 -5.76
CA GLU A 291 36.17 -25.97 -5.90
C GLU A 291 34.72 -26.36 -6.24
N GLN A 292 34.49 -26.76 -7.48
CA GLN A 292 33.26 -27.44 -7.86
C GLN A 292 33.24 -28.84 -7.25
N VAL A 293 32.13 -29.18 -6.59
CA VAL A 293 31.73 -30.56 -6.29
C VAL A 293 31.55 -31.29 -7.62
N GLY A 294 32.55 -32.07 -8.01
CA GLY A 294 32.56 -32.85 -9.24
C GLY A 294 31.66 -34.08 -9.12
N THR A 295 30.68 -34.18 -10.02
CA THR A 295 30.05 -35.45 -10.38
C THR A 295 31.10 -36.33 -11.05
N SER A 296 31.36 -37.47 -10.43
CA SER A 296 32.25 -38.54 -10.91
C SER A 296 31.74 -39.11 -12.24
N ASP A 297 32.53 -39.00 -13.30
CA ASP A 297 32.54 -39.97 -14.39
C ASP A 297 33.93 -40.58 -14.53
N ASN A 298 34.00 -41.87 -14.16
CA ASN A 298 35.13 -42.74 -14.40
C ASN A 298 35.12 -43.17 -15.86
N GLN A 299 36.25 -43.04 -16.56
CA GLN A 299 36.53 -43.97 -17.65
C GLN A 299 38.01 -44.31 -17.73
N GLU A 300 38.27 -45.60 -17.51
CA GLU A 300 39.55 -46.29 -17.55
C GLU A 300 40.21 -46.18 -18.94
N ALA A 301 41.52 -45.96 -18.96
CA ALA A 301 42.36 -46.17 -20.13
C ALA A 301 43.24 -47.42 -19.92
N LYS A 302 43.14 -48.37 -20.86
CA LYS A 302 44.05 -49.53 -20.95
C LYS A 302 44.89 -49.47 -22.23
N ASP A 303 46.19 -49.50 -21.99
CA ASP A 303 47.26 -50.24 -22.68
C ASP A 303 47.72 -49.83 -24.10
N GLY A 304 49.02 -50.03 -24.33
CA GLY A 304 49.63 -49.92 -25.67
C GLY A 304 51.01 -49.24 -25.72
N GLY A 305 51.96 -49.73 -24.93
CA GLY A 305 53.37 -49.38 -25.10
C GLY A 305 53.97 -49.91 -26.41
N LEU A 306 55.05 -49.24 -26.85
CA LEU A 306 56.09 -49.69 -27.78
C LEU A 306 56.02 -49.31 -29.28
N VAL A 307 54.89 -48.85 -29.85
CA VAL A 307 54.87 -48.41 -31.28
C VAL A 307 55.09 -46.88 -31.44
N ARG A 308 54.99 -46.10 -30.35
CA ARG A 308 55.01 -44.63 -30.39
C ARG A 308 56.39 -43.99 -30.58
N ARG A 309 57.49 -44.75 -30.41
CA ARG A 309 58.85 -44.17 -30.43
C ARG A 309 59.45 -43.93 -31.81
N VAL A 310 58.87 -44.48 -32.89
CA VAL A 310 59.48 -44.39 -34.23
C VAL A 310 58.65 -43.54 -35.22
N ALA A 311 57.35 -43.36 -35.01
CA ALA A 311 56.50 -42.53 -35.90
C ALA A 311 56.53 -41.01 -35.58
N GLY A 312 57.05 -40.61 -34.41
CA GLY A 312 56.96 -39.24 -33.90
C GLY A 312 57.92 -38.22 -34.51
N ILE A 313 58.87 -38.65 -35.35
CA ILE A 313 59.91 -37.76 -35.92
C ILE A 313 59.51 -37.21 -37.30
N ILE A 314 58.58 -37.88 -38.00
CA ILE A 314 58.13 -37.43 -39.34
C ILE A 314 56.72 -36.81 -39.30
N ALA A 315 55.87 -37.17 -38.32
CA ALA A 315 54.47 -36.71 -38.26
C ALA A 315 54.26 -35.37 -37.53
N THR A 316 55.24 -34.88 -36.76
CA THR A 316 55.08 -33.70 -35.89
C THR A 316 54.81 -32.37 -36.63
N PRO A 317 55.43 -32.08 -37.79
CA PRO A 317 55.12 -30.86 -38.54
C PRO A 317 53.72 -30.92 -39.18
N PHE A 318 53.33 -32.10 -39.67
CA PHE A 318 52.05 -32.32 -40.34
C PHE A 318 50.86 -32.31 -39.36
N ILE A 319 51.04 -32.84 -38.14
CA ILE A 319 50.01 -32.79 -37.10
C ILE A 319 49.77 -31.34 -36.65
N LYS A 320 50.82 -30.54 -36.47
CA LYS A 320 50.70 -29.11 -36.13
C LYS A 320 50.02 -28.30 -37.23
N LEU A 321 50.31 -28.60 -38.50
CA LEU A 321 49.63 -27.96 -39.64
C LEU A 321 48.16 -28.36 -39.72
N LEU A 322 47.85 -29.64 -39.49
CA LEU A 322 46.47 -30.15 -39.46
C LEU A 322 45.67 -29.55 -38.29
N GLU A 323 46.29 -29.41 -37.12
CA GLU A 323 45.68 -28.78 -35.94
C GLU A 323 45.36 -27.29 -36.19
N LEU A 324 46.27 -26.57 -36.87
CA LEU A 324 46.02 -25.18 -37.29
C LEU A 324 44.85 -25.10 -38.30
N LEU A 325 44.80 -26.01 -39.27
CA LEU A 325 43.71 -26.05 -40.26
C LEU A 325 42.37 -26.39 -39.61
N ILE A 326 42.33 -27.33 -38.67
CA ILE A 326 41.13 -27.67 -37.90
C ILE A 326 40.71 -26.48 -37.04
N TYR A 327 41.65 -25.79 -36.39
CA TYR A 327 41.35 -24.60 -35.59
C TYR A 327 40.72 -23.48 -36.43
N VAL A 328 41.33 -23.17 -37.59
CA VAL A 328 40.80 -22.17 -38.53
C VAL A 328 39.41 -22.58 -39.05
N PHE A 329 39.22 -23.85 -39.36
CA PHE A 329 37.92 -24.37 -39.80
C PHE A 329 36.85 -24.25 -38.72
N VAL A 330 37.17 -24.60 -37.47
CA VAL A 330 36.25 -24.46 -36.32
C VAL A 330 35.87 -23.01 -36.09
N GLU A 331 36.83 -22.08 -36.17
CA GLU A 331 36.53 -20.65 -36.04
C GLU A 331 35.70 -20.09 -37.20
N LEU A 332 35.93 -20.57 -38.44
CA LEU A 332 35.06 -20.24 -39.57
C LEU A 332 33.64 -20.74 -39.39
N VAL A 333 33.46 -21.98 -38.89
CA VAL A 333 32.13 -22.54 -38.61
C VAL A 333 31.43 -21.73 -37.51
N LYS A 334 32.13 -21.38 -36.42
CA LYS A 334 31.59 -20.51 -35.36
C LYS A 334 31.18 -19.15 -35.92
N PHE A 335 32.01 -18.55 -36.77
CA PHE A 335 31.70 -17.27 -37.41
C PHE A 335 30.45 -17.36 -38.28
N VAL A 336 30.30 -18.42 -39.07
CA VAL A 336 29.12 -18.66 -39.90
C VAL A 336 27.87 -18.81 -39.04
N PHE A 337 27.92 -19.61 -37.97
CA PHE A 337 26.79 -19.74 -37.03
C PHE A 337 26.46 -18.41 -36.33
N TYR A 338 27.46 -17.63 -35.92
CA TYR A 338 27.26 -16.33 -35.31
C TYR A 338 26.63 -15.33 -36.29
N PHE A 339 27.07 -15.35 -37.55
CA PHE A 339 26.50 -14.53 -38.61
C PHE A 339 25.05 -14.91 -38.93
N LEU A 340 24.76 -16.22 -39.05
CA LEU A 340 23.39 -16.73 -39.22
C LEU A 340 22.49 -16.33 -38.05
N TRP A 341 22.97 -16.48 -36.82
CA TRP A 341 22.26 -16.03 -35.63
C TRP A 341 21.98 -14.53 -35.65
N LEU A 342 22.96 -13.71 -36.06
CA LEU A 342 22.82 -12.26 -36.17
C LEU A 342 21.78 -11.87 -37.21
N VAL A 343 21.77 -12.54 -38.37
CA VAL A 343 20.77 -12.33 -39.43
C VAL A 343 19.38 -12.72 -38.95
N ILE A 344 19.22 -13.89 -38.33
CA ILE A 344 17.93 -14.34 -37.77
C ILE A 344 17.44 -13.36 -36.71
N LYS A 345 18.32 -12.88 -35.82
CA LYS A 345 17.97 -11.90 -34.79
C LYS A 345 17.52 -10.56 -35.39
N ARG A 346 18.23 -10.06 -36.41
CA ARG A 346 17.92 -8.80 -37.10
C ARG A 346 16.60 -8.88 -37.87
N VAL A 347 16.41 -9.95 -38.65
CA VAL A 347 15.20 -10.15 -39.48
C VAL A 347 14.01 -10.47 -38.58
N GLY A 348 14.18 -11.34 -37.60
CA GLY A 348 13.15 -11.69 -36.62
C GLY A 348 12.68 -10.47 -35.84
N GLY A 349 13.61 -9.66 -35.32
CA GLY A 349 13.29 -8.41 -34.62
C GLY A 349 12.51 -7.44 -35.51
N ALA A 350 12.99 -7.16 -36.73
CA ALA A 350 12.32 -6.23 -37.64
C ALA A 350 10.89 -6.68 -38.04
N VAL A 351 10.66 -7.98 -38.22
CA VAL A 351 9.34 -8.52 -38.54
C VAL A 351 8.39 -8.44 -37.33
N LEU A 352 8.88 -8.79 -36.14
CA LEU A 352 8.10 -8.68 -34.90
C LEU A 352 7.74 -7.22 -34.59
N ASP A 353 8.69 -6.30 -34.71
CA ASP A 353 8.47 -4.86 -34.49
C ASP A 353 7.45 -4.29 -35.48
N GLY A 354 7.52 -4.71 -36.75
CA GLY A 354 6.55 -4.33 -37.78
C GLY A 354 5.14 -4.85 -37.49
N LEU A 355 5.01 -6.11 -37.10
CA LEU A 355 3.72 -6.70 -36.72
C LEU A 355 3.14 -6.06 -35.46
N TYR A 356 3.99 -5.75 -34.48
CA TYR A 356 3.59 -5.06 -33.25
C TYR A 356 3.11 -3.63 -33.52
N SER A 357 3.80 -2.88 -34.39
CA SER A 357 3.37 -1.55 -34.82
C SER A 357 2.02 -1.58 -35.56
N LEU A 358 1.80 -2.57 -36.44
CA LEU A 358 0.53 -2.73 -37.14
C LEU A 358 -0.60 -3.06 -36.17
N TRP A 359 -0.35 -3.95 -35.20
CA TRP A 359 -1.31 -4.30 -34.16
C TRP A 359 -1.72 -3.09 -33.32
N ASN A 360 -0.75 -2.30 -32.86
CA ASN A 360 -1.01 -1.08 -32.09
C ASN A 360 -1.81 -0.04 -32.90
N GLY A 361 -1.53 0.10 -34.20
CA GLY A 361 -2.31 0.96 -35.09
C GLY A 361 -3.77 0.53 -35.19
N VAL A 362 -4.03 -0.78 -35.35
CA VAL A 362 -5.39 -1.34 -35.39
C VAL A 362 -6.12 -1.14 -34.06
N VAL A 363 -5.46 -1.41 -32.92
CA VAL A 363 -6.04 -1.22 -31.59
C VAL A 363 -6.37 0.26 -31.34
N SER A 364 -5.48 1.18 -31.71
CA SER A 364 -5.73 2.62 -31.59
C SER A 364 -6.93 3.08 -32.43
N TYR A 365 -7.05 2.56 -33.65
CA TYR A 365 -8.19 2.86 -34.52
C TYR A 365 -9.51 2.33 -33.95
N LEU A 366 -9.52 1.08 -33.47
CA LEU A 366 -10.70 0.49 -32.82
C LEU A 366 -11.10 1.25 -31.54
N LYS A 367 -10.12 1.70 -30.75
CA LYS A 367 -10.36 2.52 -29.55
C LYS A 367 -11.02 3.86 -29.90
N ALA A 368 -10.55 4.53 -30.95
CA ALA A 368 -11.13 5.79 -31.41
C ALA A 368 -12.60 5.62 -31.86
N ILE A 369 -12.88 4.56 -32.63
CA ILE A 369 -14.24 4.21 -33.06
C ILE A 369 -15.13 3.92 -31.84
N SER A 370 -14.64 3.12 -30.89
CA SER A 370 -15.39 2.77 -29.68
C SER A 370 -15.73 3.98 -28.82
N MET A 371 -14.80 4.93 -28.65
CA MET A 371 -15.08 6.18 -27.94
C MET A 371 -16.20 6.98 -28.61
N VAL A 372 -16.17 7.12 -29.93
CA VAL A 372 -17.20 7.86 -30.67
C VAL A 372 -18.56 7.15 -30.56
N LEU A 373 -18.60 5.82 -30.71
CA LEU A 373 -19.83 5.03 -30.60
C LEU A 373 -20.47 5.06 -29.20
N ILE A 374 -19.67 5.21 -28.14
CA ILE A 374 -20.17 5.29 -26.76
C ILE A 374 -20.57 6.73 -26.39
N SER A 375 -19.82 7.74 -26.85
CA SER A 375 -20.07 9.15 -26.52
C SER A 375 -21.41 9.65 -27.07
N ILE A 376 -21.76 9.31 -28.31
CA ILE A 376 -23.01 9.76 -28.96
C ILE A 376 -24.27 9.34 -28.16
N PRO A 377 -24.51 8.06 -27.83
CA PRO A 377 -25.68 7.68 -27.05
C PRO A 377 -25.63 8.19 -25.60
N TYR A 378 -24.44 8.35 -25.02
CA TYR A 378 -24.29 8.94 -23.69
C TYR A 378 -24.75 10.39 -23.65
N ASP A 379 -24.33 11.22 -24.62
CA ASP A 379 -24.72 12.62 -24.70
C ASP A 379 -26.21 12.78 -25.01
N VAL A 380 -26.75 11.95 -25.91
CA VAL A 380 -28.20 11.91 -26.18
C VAL A 380 -28.98 11.52 -24.92
N GLY A 381 -28.53 10.51 -24.18
CA GLY A 381 -29.13 10.10 -22.92
C GLY A 381 -29.12 11.22 -21.88
N ARG A 382 -28.00 11.94 -21.74
CA ARG A 382 -27.87 13.11 -20.85
C ARG A 382 -28.88 14.20 -21.20
N VAL A 383 -29.05 14.51 -22.49
CA VAL A 383 -30.04 15.51 -22.93
C VAL A 383 -31.46 15.06 -22.61
N ILE A 384 -31.80 13.80 -22.86
CA ILE A 384 -33.14 13.25 -22.55
C ILE A 384 -33.43 13.35 -21.05
N ILE A 385 -32.48 12.98 -20.18
CA ILE A 385 -32.63 13.08 -18.72
C ILE A 385 -32.89 14.52 -18.30
N ASN A 386 -32.13 15.48 -18.84
CA ASN A 386 -32.32 16.90 -18.52
C ASN A 386 -33.69 17.42 -18.96
N ILE A 387 -34.20 16.99 -20.12
CA ILE A 387 -35.55 17.32 -20.59
C ILE A 387 -36.62 16.76 -19.65
N VAL A 388 -36.48 15.49 -19.25
CA VAL A 388 -37.43 14.84 -18.33
C VAL A 388 -37.43 15.52 -16.96
N LEU A 389 -36.26 15.84 -16.41
CA LEU A 389 -36.14 16.59 -15.15
C LEU A 389 -36.77 17.97 -15.25
N GLY A 390 -36.56 18.69 -16.35
CA GLY A 390 -37.21 19.98 -16.61
C GLY A 390 -38.73 19.86 -16.65
N PHE A 391 -39.27 18.83 -17.31
CA PHE A 391 -40.71 18.58 -17.34
C PHE A 391 -41.28 18.26 -15.95
N LEU A 392 -40.59 17.43 -15.16
CA LEU A 392 -40.99 17.13 -13.78
C LEU A 392 -41.04 18.38 -12.92
N GLN A 393 -40.09 19.30 -13.09
CA GLN A 393 -40.07 20.56 -12.36
C GLN A 393 -41.25 21.46 -12.73
N ILE A 394 -41.59 21.56 -14.03
CA ILE A 394 -42.79 22.28 -14.49
C ILE A 394 -44.06 21.69 -13.87
N VAL A 395 -44.19 20.36 -13.86
CA VAL A 395 -45.35 19.68 -13.25
C VAL A 395 -45.44 19.99 -11.75
N GLN A 396 -44.30 19.95 -11.05
CA GLN A 396 -44.23 20.26 -9.62
C GLN A 396 -44.66 21.72 -9.33
N ASP A 397 -44.20 22.67 -10.15
CA ASP A 397 -44.55 24.08 -10.01
C ASP A 397 -46.05 24.32 -10.27
N VAL A 398 -46.60 23.71 -11.31
CA VAL A 398 -48.04 23.77 -11.62
C VAL A 398 -48.87 23.14 -10.48
N ALA A 399 -48.46 21.99 -9.95
CA ALA A 399 -49.14 21.35 -8.83
C ALA A 399 -49.10 22.22 -7.57
N SER A 400 -47.96 22.83 -7.27
CA SER A 400 -47.77 23.76 -6.14
C SER A 400 -48.67 25.00 -6.28
N LEU A 401 -48.71 25.60 -7.47
CA LEU A 401 -49.58 26.75 -7.75
C LEU A 401 -51.06 26.37 -7.61
N THR A 402 -51.46 25.23 -8.17
CA THR A 402 -52.83 24.72 -8.10
C THR A 402 -53.25 24.49 -6.64
N TYR A 403 -52.37 23.87 -5.84
CA TYR A 403 -52.60 23.68 -4.41
C TYR A 403 -52.77 25.02 -3.68
N ARG A 404 -51.92 26.01 -3.94
CA ARG A 404 -52.03 27.35 -3.32
C ARG A 404 -53.35 28.03 -3.66
N ILE A 405 -53.80 27.95 -4.92
CA ILE A 405 -55.07 28.53 -5.36
C ILE A 405 -56.25 27.83 -4.67
N LEU A 406 -56.25 26.50 -4.60
CA LEU A 406 -57.34 25.72 -4.01
C LEU A 406 -57.40 25.79 -2.48
N ARG A 407 -56.29 26.07 -1.80
CA ARG A 407 -56.22 26.13 -0.33
C ARG A 407 -57.20 27.14 0.28
N ILE A 408 -57.39 28.28 -0.36
CA ILE A 408 -58.26 29.36 0.12
C ILE A 408 -59.75 28.96 0.06
N PRO A 409 -60.32 28.58 -1.10
CA PRO A 409 -61.74 28.20 -1.19
C PRO A 409 -62.04 26.92 -0.41
N VAL A 410 -61.13 25.92 -0.41
CA VAL A 410 -61.32 24.69 0.38
C VAL A 410 -61.32 25.00 1.87
N GLY A 411 -60.38 25.83 2.33
CA GLY A 411 -60.36 26.30 3.73
C GLY A 411 -61.64 27.06 4.10
N PHE A 412 -62.11 27.95 3.25
CA PHE A 412 -63.37 28.67 3.46
C PHE A 412 -64.56 27.73 3.59
N VAL A 413 -64.70 26.74 2.68
CA VAL A 413 -65.78 25.74 2.74
C VAL A 413 -65.71 24.92 4.02
N LEU A 414 -64.51 24.51 4.45
CA LEU A 414 -64.32 23.80 5.72
C LEU A 414 -64.71 24.66 6.92
N HIS A 415 -64.35 25.94 6.95
CA HIS A 415 -64.78 26.87 8.00
C HIS A 415 -66.30 27.11 8.00
N LEU A 416 -66.91 27.27 6.81
CA LEU A 416 -68.35 27.42 6.66
C LEU A 416 -69.11 26.18 7.15
N ALA A 417 -68.57 24.99 6.89
CA ALA A 417 -69.13 23.73 7.37
C ALA A 417 -68.97 23.55 8.90
N ALA A 418 -67.92 24.10 9.50
CA ALA A 418 -67.66 24.04 10.93
C ALA A 418 -68.47 25.07 11.76
N PHE A 419 -68.90 26.17 11.14
CA PHE A 419 -69.61 27.26 11.82
C PHE A 419 -70.95 26.84 12.51
N PRO A 420 -71.83 26.04 11.89
CA PRO A 420 -73.05 25.57 12.53
C PRO A 420 -72.75 24.70 13.76
N TYR A 421 -71.72 23.86 13.66
CA TYR A 421 -71.30 22.98 14.75
C TYR A 421 -70.82 23.79 15.97
N GLN A 422 -69.95 24.77 15.76
CA GLN A 422 -69.47 25.63 16.85
C GLN A 422 -70.59 26.49 17.45
N SER A 423 -71.50 27.00 16.62
CA SER A 423 -72.64 27.81 17.08
C SER A 423 -73.62 27.01 17.93
N ILE A 424 -73.94 25.78 17.53
CA ILE A 424 -74.85 24.88 18.28
C ILE A 424 -74.25 24.52 19.64
N CYS A 425 -72.93 24.27 19.71
CA CYS A 425 -72.25 23.95 20.96
C CYS A 425 -72.17 25.14 21.95
N ALA A 426 -72.22 26.39 21.48
CA ALA A 426 -72.12 27.58 22.32
C ALA A 426 -73.46 28.08 22.90
N ILE A 427 -74.60 27.66 22.34
CA ILE A 427 -75.93 28.11 22.80
C ILE A 427 -76.21 27.72 24.29
N PRO A 428 -75.89 26.50 24.76
CA PRO A 428 -76.18 26.12 26.15
C PRO A 428 -75.40 26.94 27.19
N SER A 429 -74.16 27.34 26.90
CA SER A 429 -73.35 28.13 27.84
C SER A 429 -73.89 29.55 27.97
N VAL A 430 -74.24 30.19 26.86
CA VAL A 430 -74.81 31.55 26.85
C VAL A 430 -76.15 31.60 27.60
N LEU A 431 -77.02 30.61 27.40
CA LEU A 431 -78.30 30.50 28.12
C LEU A 431 -78.09 30.36 29.64
N LYS A 432 -77.07 29.60 30.07
CA LYS A 432 -76.72 29.44 31.48
C LYS A 432 -76.26 30.76 32.10
N ASP A 433 -75.40 31.50 31.40
CA ASP A 433 -74.89 32.79 31.90
C ASP A 433 -75.99 33.85 31.98
N MET A 434 -76.87 33.90 30.97
CA MET A 434 -78.04 34.79 30.98
C MET A 434 -78.99 34.49 32.14
N ALA A 435 -79.31 33.21 32.38
CA ALA A 435 -80.18 32.81 33.49
C ALA A 435 -79.57 33.20 34.85
N THR A 436 -78.26 33.03 35.00
CA THR A 436 -77.54 33.39 36.23
C THR A 436 -77.54 34.91 36.46
N GLY A 437 -77.32 35.70 35.40
CA GLY A 437 -77.36 37.17 35.46
C GLY A 437 -78.75 37.75 35.78
N ILE A 438 -79.80 37.21 35.15
CA ILE A 438 -81.19 37.62 35.43
C ILE A 438 -81.56 37.26 36.88
N GLY A 439 -81.22 36.06 37.33
CA GLY A 439 -81.45 35.62 38.71
C GLY A 439 -80.76 36.53 39.73
N GLY A 440 -79.49 36.89 39.48
CA GLY A 440 -78.74 37.81 40.34
C GLY A 440 -79.37 39.21 40.40
N THR A 441 -79.85 39.72 39.27
CA THR A 441 -80.49 41.05 39.19
C THR A 441 -81.81 41.07 39.96
N PHE A 442 -82.65 40.02 39.83
CA PHE A 442 -83.89 39.90 40.60
C PHE A 442 -83.63 39.84 42.11
N SER A 443 -82.60 39.11 42.54
CA SER A 443 -82.20 39.05 43.95
C SER A 443 -81.84 40.43 44.50
N LEU A 444 -81.08 41.22 43.73
CA LEU A 444 -80.69 42.59 44.10
C LEU A 444 -81.89 43.53 44.24
N VAL A 445 -82.88 43.41 43.36
CA VAL A 445 -84.10 44.23 43.42
C VAL A 445 -84.93 43.89 44.66
N ILE A 446 -85.04 42.60 45.01
CA ILE A 446 -85.74 42.14 46.22
C ILE A 446 -85.04 42.67 47.48
N ASP A 447 -83.72 42.57 47.55
CA ASP A 447 -82.93 43.09 48.69
C ASP A 447 -83.06 44.61 48.82
N ALA A 448 -83.02 45.34 47.69
CA ALA A 448 -83.17 46.78 47.69
C ALA A 448 -84.58 47.23 48.15
N THR A 449 -85.64 46.56 47.69
CA THR A 449 -87.00 46.86 48.15
C THR A 449 -87.21 46.47 49.61
N ALA A 450 -86.67 45.34 50.08
CA ALA A 450 -86.71 44.96 51.49
C ALA A 450 -86.01 46.00 52.37
N THR A 451 -84.85 46.50 51.94
CA THR A 451 -84.08 47.53 52.64
C THR A 451 -84.84 48.86 52.70
N LEU A 452 -85.47 49.28 51.59
CA LEU A 452 -86.32 50.47 51.56
C LEU A 452 -87.53 50.33 52.49
N LEU A 453 -88.21 49.19 52.47
CA LEU A 453 -89.34 48.92 53.37
C LEU A 453 -88.93 49.02 54.84
N HIS A 454 -87.77 48.44 55.18
CA HIS A 454 -87.19 48.54 56.51
C HIS A 454 -86.87 49.99 56.90
N GLY A 455 -86.32 50.78 55.97
CA GLY A 455 -86.07 52.22 56.14
C GLY A 455 -87.35 53.02 56.40
N PHE A 456 -88.42 52.78 55.63
CA PHE A 456 -89.71 53.41 55.84
C PHE A 456 -90.35 53.00 57.17
N TYR A 457 -90.26 51.72 57.54
CA TYR A 457 -90.73 51.23 58.82
C TYR A 457 -89.99 51.90 60.00
N TYR A 458 -88.67 52.04 59.89
CA TYR A 458 -87.85 52.74 60.89
C TYR A 458 -88.23 54.22 61.00
N LEU A 459 -88.42 54.92 59.88
CA LEU A 459 -88.81 56.32 59.86
C LEU A 459 -90.22 56.52 60.45
N ALA A 460 -91.17 55.65 60.11
CA ALA A 460 -92.52 55.67 60.67
C ALA A 460 -92.50 55.47 62.20
N CYS A 461 -91.73 54.50 62.70
CA CYS A 461 -91.52 54.31 64.15
C CYS A 461 -90.86 55.53 64.82
N HIS A 462 -89.92 56.20 64.14
CA HIS A 462 -89.25 57.39 64.66
C HIS A 462 -90.16 58.62 64.69
N ILE A 463 -91.03 58.81 63.69
CA ILE A 463 -92.04 59.87 63.67
C ILE A 463 -93.05 59.65 64.80
N VAL A 464 -93.54 58.42 64.98
CA VAL A 464 -94.42 58.07 66.11
C VAL A 464 -93.75 58.39 67.45
N LYS A 465 -92.44 58.17 67.59
CA LYS A 465 -91.69 58.55 68.79
C LYS A 465 -91.51 60.06 68.99
N ARG A 466 -91.55 60.89 67.94
CA ARG A 466 -91.32 62.35 68.02
C ARG A 466 -92.59 63.14 68.40
N PHE A 467 -93.77 62.56 68.23
CA PHE A 467 -95.06 63.16 68.59
C PHE A 467 -95.64 62.67 69.93
N VAL A 468 -94.89 61.88 70.70
CA VAL A 468 -95.26 61.53 72.08
C VAL A 468 -94.49 62.45 73.03
N PRO A 469 -95.15 63.42 73.69
CA PRO A 469 -94.53 64.18 74.78
C PRO A 469 -94.28 63.22 75.95
N LYS A 470 -93.04 63.19 76.45
CA LYS A 470 -92.69 62.68 77.79
C LYS A 470 -92.48 63.89 78.71
N GLY A 471 -93.46 64.15 79.57
CA GLY A 471 -93.31 64.88 80.85
C GLY A 471 -93.88 66.32 80.94
N SER A 472 -95.05 66.47 81.56
CA SER A 472 -95.25 67.08 82.90
C SER A 472 -96.07 66.06 83.72
N SER A 473 -95.66 65.73 84.94
CA SER A 473 -96.34 66.17 86.17
C SER A 473 -96.34 67.69 86.36
N ASP A 474 -97.38 68.33 86.87
CA ASP A 474 -98.63 67.77 87.40
C ASP A 474 -99.75 68.10 86.42
N ASP A 475 -100.60 67.12 86.13
CA ASP A 475 -101.50 67.12 84.97
C ASP A 475 -100.85 66.73 83.63
#